data_AF-A0A743P373-F1
#
_entry.id   AF-A0A743P373-F1
#
_cell.length_a   1.000
_cell.length_b   1.000
_cell.length_c   1.000
_cell.angle_alpha   90.00
_cell.angle_beta   90.00
_cell.angle_gamma   90.00
#
_symmetry.space_group_name_H-M   'P 1'
#
loop_
_entity.id
_entity.type
_entity.pdbx_description
1 polymer ?
#
loop_
_entity_poly.entity_id
_entity_poly.type
_entity_poly.pdbx_seq_one_letter_code
_entity_poly.pdbx_strand_id
1 'polypeptide(L)'
;MNDVILYEKNESMYFAIYVVLSLYCEFIYDVAHEFHNAAVHVIENEKCVEQTFQIQINNLLDDFDYYKKINGAGNEKLEDIDIADLKEKVMLAHDQAVKALIMKNLEANIREKVDGPEYWKLKIMNKSI
;
A
#
# COMPACT_ATOMS: atom_id res chain seq x y z
N MET A 1 3.60 -5.47 -15.86
CA MET A 1 2.93 -5.15 -14.59
C MET A 1 3.88 -5.64 -13.51
N ASN A 2 4.43 -4.75 -12.68
CA ASN A 2 5.30 -5.19 -11.58
C ASN A 2 4.38 -5.65 -10.46
N ASP A 3 4.11 -6.95 -10.43
CA ASP A 3 3.28 -7.53 -9.38
C ASP A 3 4.07 -7.53 -8.07
N VAL A 4 3.44 -7.09 -6.98
CA VAL A 4 4.02 -7.24 -5.65
C VAL A 4 3.76 -8.66 -5.19
N ILE A 5 4.82 -9.46 -5.10
CA ILE A 5 4.75 -10.86 -4.67
C ILE A 5 5.06 -10.92 -3.18
N LEU A 6 4.10 -11.37 -2.39
CA LEU A 6 4.27 -11.64 -0.97
C LEU A 6 4.35 -13.15 -0.74
N TYR A 7 5.11 -13.55 0.27
CA TYR A 7 5.21 -14.94 0.74
C TYR A 7 4.79 -14.96 2.21
N GLU A 8 3.48 -14.84 2.46
CA GLU A 8 2.93 -14.76 3.81
C GLU A 8 1.93 -15.89 4.04
N LYS A 9 2.18 -16.69 5.09
CA LYS A 9 1.37 -17.86 5.45
C LYS A 9 0.26 -17.49 6.44
N ASN A 10 0.48 -16.48 7.26
CA ASN A 10 -0.53 -15.96 8.17
C ASN A 10 -1.51 -15.07 7.38
N GLU A 11 -2.75 -15.52 7.26
CA GLU A 11 -3.81 -14.82 6.53
C GLU A 11 -4.04 -13.40 7.03
N SER A 12 -4.05 -13.19 8.35
CA SER A 12 -4.21 -11.89 8.99
C SER A 12 -3.04 -10.95 8.67
N MET A 13 -1.80 -11.47 8.66
CA MET A 13 -0.63 -10.70 8.24
C MET A 13 -0.66 -10.36 6.76
N TYR A 14 -1.02 -11.31 5.90
CA TYR A 14 -1.15 -11.06 4.46
C TYR A 14 -2.18 -9.96 4.18
N PHE A 15 -3.34 -10.08 4.81
CA PHE A 15 -4.40 -9.08 4.77
C PHE A 15 -3.91 -7.71 5.23
N ALA A 16 -3.20 -7.65 6.36
CA ALA A 16 -2.68 -6.40 6.89
C ALA A 16 -1.70 -5.72 5.92
N ILE A 17 -0.75 -6.49 5.36
CA ILE A 17 0.20 -5.99 4.36
C ILE A 17 -0.56 -5.47 3.13
N TYR A 18 -1.53 -6.25 2.64
CA TYR A 18 -2.35 -5.87 1.49
C TYR A 18 -3.07 -4.53 1.71
N VAL A 19 -3.77 -4.38 2.84
CA VAL A 19 -4.54 -3.17 3.15
C VAL A 19 -3.60 -1.97 3.32
N VAL A 20 -2.52 -2.10 4.10
CA VAL A 20 -1.59 -1.00 4.35
C VAL A 20 -0.93 -0.50 3.06
N LEU A 21 -0.48 -1.41 2.18
CA LEU A 21 0.09 -1.02 0.89
C LEU A 21 -0.94 -0.36 -0.04
N SER A 22 -2.19 -0.83 -0.01
CA SER A 22 -3.28 -0.26 -0.81
C SER A 22 -3.60 1.16 -0.35
N LEU A 23 -3.80 1.36 0.96
CA LEU A 23 -4.03 2.67 1.57
C LEU A 23 -2.88 3.64 1.31
N TYR A 24 -1.63 3.16 1.37
CA TYR A 24 -0.46 3.97 1.03
C TYR A 24 -0.54 4.46 -0.43
N CYS A 25 -0.87 3.59 -1.39
CA CYS A 25 -0.98 3.99 -2.79
C CYS A 25 -2.14 4.96 -3.03
N GLU A 26 -3.31 4.71 -2.45
CA GLU A 26 -4.45 5.62 -2.53
C GLU A 26 -4.09 7.01 -2.02
N PHE A 27 -3.48 7.09 -0.82
CA PHE A 27 -2.98 8.35 -0.27
C PHE A 27 -2.03 9.07 -1.22
N ILE A 28 -1.05 8.35 -1.79
CA ILE A 28 -0.08 8.96 -2.70
C ILE A 28 -0.72 9.48 -3.98
N TYR A 29 -1.68 8.75 -4.55
CA TYR A 29 -2.38 9.20 -5.75
C TYR A 29 -3.28 10.41 -5.47
N ASP A 30 -3.95 10.45 -4.32
CA ASP A 30 -4.75 11.59 -3.90
C ASP A 30 -3.87 12.83 -3.71
N VAL A 31 -2.72 12.69 -3.05
CA VAL A 31 -1.74 13.79 -2.92
C VAL A 31 -1.22 14.20 -4.29
N ALA A 32 -0.94 13.25 -5.20
CA ALA A 32 -0.39 13.54 -6.51
C ALA A 32 -1.38 14.28 -7.44
N HIS A 33 -2.69 14.06 -7.23
CA HIS A 33 -3.74 14.72 -7.98
C HIS A 33 -3.67 16.26 -7.83
N GLU A 34 -3.45 16.74 -6.61
CA GLU A 34 -3.36 18.17 -6.31
C GLU A 34 -1.91 18.68 -6.25
N PHE A 35 -0.99 17.85 -5.77
CA PHE A 35 0.38 18.23 -5.41
C PHE A 35 1.42 17.17 -5.85
N HIS A 36 1.57 16.98 -7.17
CA HIS A 36 2.49 16.00 -7.75
C HIS A 36 3.89 15.97 -7.11
N ASN A 37 4.56 17.12 -6.98
CA ASN A 37 5.90 17.19 -6.40
C ASN A 37 5.94 16.79 -4.91
N ALA A 38 4.85 17.02 -4.17
CA ALA A 38 4.74 16.60 -2.79
C ALA A 38 4.60 15.07 -2.69
N ALA A 39 3.81 14.45 -3.57
CA ALA A 39 3.70 13.00 -3.66
C ALA A 39 5.06 12.35 -3.97
N VAL A 40 5.81 12.89 -4.95
CA VAL A 40 7.17 12.43 -5.27
C VAL A 40 8.09 12.56 -4.05
N HIS A 41 8.03 13.69 -3.32
CA HIS A 41 8.83 13.86 -2.10
C HIS A 41 8.52 12.80 -1.04
N VAL A 42 7.25 12.45 -0.83
CA VAL A 42 6.86 11.41 0.13
C VAL A 42 7.42 10.04 -0.27
N ILE A 43 7.36 9.68 -1.55
CA ILE A 43 7.85 8.39 -2.06
C ILE A 43 9.38 8.28 -1.96
N GLU A 44 10.10 9.38 -2.17
CA GLU A 44 11.56 9.39 -2.19
C GLU A 44 12.20 9.51 -0.81
N ASN A 45 11.49 10.09 0.16
CA ASN A 45 12.00 10.31 1.51
C ASN A 45 11.58 9.17 2.44
N GLU A 46 12.53 8.32 2.80
CA GLU A 46 12.33 7.15 3.68
C GLU A 46 11.58 7.49 4.98
N LYS A 47 11.87 8.64 5.61
CA LYS A 47 11.15 9.05 6.83
C LYS A 47 9.69 9.39 6.56
N CYS A 48 9.39 9.99 5.41
CA CYS A 48 8.01 10.24 5.00
C CYS A 48 7.30 8.92 4.72
N VAL A 49 7.94 7.99 4.00
CA VAL A 49 7.40 6.65 3.74
C VAL A 49 7.07 5.93 5.06
N GLU A 50 8.00 5.92 6.01
CA GLU A 50 7.82 5.29 7.32
C GLU A 50 6.65 5.91 8.10
N GLN A 51 6.56 7.25 8.12
CA GLN A 51 5.46 7.97 8.78
C GLN A 51 4.11 7.69 8.11
N THR A 52 4.07 7.68 6.78
CA THR A 52 2.85 7.37 6.04
C THR A 52 2.41 5.94 6.30
N PHE A 53 3.31 4.96 6.29
CA PHE A 53 2.95 3.59 6.66
C PHE A 53 2.47 3.47 8.10
N GLN A 54 3.06 4.19 9.04
CA GLN A 54 2.58 4.19 10.42
C GLN A 54 1.15 4.74 10.51
N ILE A 55 0.81 5.78 9.75
CA ILE A 55 -0.56 6.30 9.66
C ILE A 55 -1.50 5.24 9.07
N GLN A 56 -1.10 4.55 7.99
CA GLN A 56 -1.96 3.54 7.37
C GLN A 56 -2.12 2.28 8.23
N ILE A 57 -1.10 1.90 9.01
CA ILE A 57 -1.22 0.86 10.03
C ILE A 57 -2.25 1.31 11.07
N ASN A 58 -2.16 2.52 11.60
CA ASN A 58 -3.13 3.01 12.59
C ASN A 58 -4.56 3.02 12.01
N ASN A 59 -4.74 3.47 10.76
CA ASN A 59 -6.03 3.41 10.08
C ASN A 59 -6.58 1.98 10.01
N LEU A 60 -5.74 1.00 9.66
CA LEU A 60 -6.13 -0.41 9.66
C LEU A 60 -6.55 -0.89 11.06
N LEU A 61 -5.82 -0.51 12.10
CA LEU A 61 -6.12 -0.95 13.48
C LEU A 61 -7.41 -0.31 14.02
N ASP A 62 -7.62 0.97 13.73
CA ASP A 62 -8.77 1.74 14.21
C ASP A 62 -10.09 1.24 13.57
N ASP A 63 -10.04 0.77 12.33
CA ASP A 63 -11.22 0.30 11.59
C ASP A 63 -11.02 -1.11 10.98
N PHE A 64 -10.43 -2.00 11.77
CA PHE A 64 -10.07 -3.35 11.33
C PHE A 64 -11.25 -4.12 10.74
N ASP A 65 -12.40 -4.09 11.41
CA ASP A 65 -13.59 -4.82 10.97
C ASP A 65 -14.16 -4.28 9.65
N TYR A 66 -14.05 -2.96 9.41
CA TYR A 66 -14.41 -2.37 8.13
C TYR A 66 -13.49 -2.88 7.02
N TYR A 67 -12.17 -2.75 7.20
CA TYR A 67 -11.21 -3.20 6.19
C TYR A 67 -11.31 -4.69 5.91
N LYS A 68 -11.53 -5.49 6.96
CA LYS A 68 -11.75 -6.92 6.85
C LYS A 68 -12.97 -7.24 6.00
N LYS A 69 -14.08 -6.51 6.18
CA LYS A 69 -15.30 -6.71 5.39
C LYS A 69 -15.12 -6.41 3.90
N ILE A 70 -14.30 -5.42 3.55
CA ILE A 70 -14.14 -4.97 2.16
C ILE A 70 -12.97 -5.65 1.42
N ASN A 71 -11.93 -6.06 2.14
CA ASN A 71 -10.68 -6.55 1.56
C ASN A 71 -10.28 -7.96 2.04
N GLY A 72 -10.86 -8.44 3.13
CA GLY A 72 -10.53 -9.73 3.75
C GLY A 72 -11.42 -10.88 3.28
N ALA A 73 -11.06 -12.09 3.71
CA ALA A 73 -11.82 -13.32 3.55
C ALA A 73 -12.74 -13.61 4.74
N GLY A 74 -12.67 -12.82 5.81
CA GLY A 74 -13.56 -12.90 6.97
C GLY A 74 -13.01 -13.69 8.16
N ASN A 75 -11.84 -14.32 8.01
CA ASN A 75 -11.21 -15.12 9.08
C ASN A 75 -10.07 -14.38 9.79
N GLU A 76 -9.66 -13.22 9.26
CA GLU A 76 -8.55 -12.44 9.80
C GLU A 76 -8.81 -11.95 11.21
N LYS A 77 -7.77 -11.92 12.03
CA LYS A 77 -7.84 -11.49 13.41
C LYS A 77 -6.72 -10.51 13.74
N LEU A 78 -7.08 -9.48 14.47
CA LEU A 78 -6.13 -8.46 14.93
C LEU A 78 -5.01 -9.05 15.80
N GLU A 79 -5.35 -10.04 16.63
CA GLU A 79 -4.40 -10.74 17.52
C GLU A 79 -3.31 -11.52 16.78
N ASP A 80 -3.55 -11.87 15.52
CA ASP A 80 -2.60 -12.60 14.67
C ASP A 80 -1.69 -11.65 13.88
N ILE A 81 -1.79 -10.33 14.08
CA ILE A 81 -0.98 -9.31 13.40
C ILE A 81 0.15 -8.84 14.30
N ASP A 82 1.39 -9.14 13.92
CA ASP A 82 2.58 -8.53 14.50
C ASP A 82 2.84 -7.17 13.82
N ILE A 83 2.66 -6.08 14.57
CA ILE A 83 2.79 -4.71 14.06
C ILE A 83 4.24 -4.37 13.69
N ALA A 84 5.22 -4.90 14.41
CA ALA A 84 6.62 -4.63 14.11
C ALA A 84 7.02 -5.32 12.80
N ASP A 85 6.62 -6.59 12.64
CA ASP A 85 6.84 -7.37 11.42
C ASP A 85 6.06 -6.80 10.22
N LEU A 86 4.82 -6.32 10.45
CA LEU A 86 4.01 -5.65 9.43
C LEU A 86 4.75 -4.42 8.90
N LYS A 87 5.29 -3.58 9.79
CA LYS A 87 6.05 -2.38 9.42
C LYS A 87 7.28 -2.73 8.57
N GLU A 88 8.04 -3.75 8.96
CA GLU A 88 9.20 -4.20 8.18
C GLU A 88 8.79 -4.69 6.79
N LYS A 89 7.73 -5.50 6.70
CA LYS A 89 7.26 -6.08 5.44
C LYS A 89 6.72 -5.04 4.46
N VAL A 90 5.99 -4.03 4.92
CA VAL A 90 5.48 -2.97 4.03
C VAL A 90 6.61 -2.06 3.53
N MET A 91 7.61 -1.78 4.37
CA MET A 91 8.83 -1.07 3.95
C MET A 91 9.62 -1.87 2.91
N LEU A 92 9.81 -3.17 3.15
CA LEU A 92 10.50 -4.05 2.20
C LEU A 92 9.77 -4.13 0.86
N ALA A 93 8.45 -4.33 0.88
CA ALA A 93 7.63 -4.35 -0.33
C ALA A 93 7.67 -3.00 -1.08
N HIS A 94 7.73 -1.90 -0.32
CA HIS A 94 7.87 -0.57 -0.87
C HIS A 94 9.12 -0.45 -1.75
N ASP A 95 10.26 -0.79 -1.17
CA ASP A 95 11.56 -0.65 -1.83
C ASP A 95 11.75 -1.64 -2.98
N GLN A 96 11.20 -2.85 -2.86
CA GLN A 96 11.32 -3.89 -3.88
C GLN A 96 10.49 -3.62 -5.14
N ALA A 97 9.28 -3.07 -5.00
CA ALA A 97 8.33 -3.02 -6.12
C ALA A 97 7.37 -1.82 -6.11
N VAL A 98 6.80 -1.45 -4.96
CA VAL A 98 5.71 -0.45 -4.93
C VAL A 98 6.21 0.93 -5.36
N LYS A 99 7.39 1.37 -4.89
CA LYS A 99 7.97 2.66 -5.29
C LYS A 99 8.08 2.79 -6.81
N ALA A 100 8.69 1.80 -7.45
CA ALA A 100 8.87 1.79 -8.90
C ALA A 100 7.53 1.78 -9.66
N LEU A 101 6.54 1.06 -9.13
CA LEU A 101 5.19 1.02 -9.69
C LEU A 101 4.50 2.38 -9.60
N ILE A 102 4.47 2.99 -8.41
CA ILE A 102 3.83 4.29 -8.21
C ILE A 102 4.50 5.35 -9.09
N MET A 103 5.84 5.43 -9.09
CA MET A 103 6.57 6.42 -9.88
C MET A 103 6.24 6.29 -11.37
N LYS A 104 6.20 5.06 -11.90
CA LYS A 104 5.78 4.80 -13.28
C LYS A 104 4.36 5.30 -13.57
N ASN A 105 3.44 5.09 -12.63
CA ASN A 105 2.04 5.50 -12.80
C ASN A 105 1.89 7.03 -12.73
N LEU A 106 2.62 7.68 -11.83
CA LEU A 106 2.69 9.14 -11.74
C LEU A 106 3.24 9.77 -13.03
N GLU A 107 4.29 9.18 -13.62
CA GLU A 107 4.84 9.62 -14.91
C GLU A 107 3.87 9.44 -16.09
N ALA A 108 3.12 8.33 -16.11
CA ALA A 108 2.12 8.07 -17.14
C ALA A 108 0.97 9.09 -17.07
N ASN A 109 0.48 9.40 -15.86
CA ASN A 109 -0.59 10.35 -15.63
C ASN A 109 -0.22 11.79 -16.02
N ILE A 110 1.05 12.20 -15.91
CA ILE A 110 1.49 13.52 -16.42
C ILE A 110 1.34 13.62 -17.95
N ARG A 111 1.50 12.51 -18.67
CA ARG A 111 1.58 12.49 -20.13
C ARG A 111 0.21 12.40 -20.80
N GLU A 112 -0.79 11.93 -20.07
CA GLU A 112 -2.14 11.75 -20.58
C GLU A 112 -3.03 12.95 -20.21
N LYS A 113 -3.47 13.71 -21.22
CA LYS A 113 -4.64 14.62 -21.11
C LYS A 113 -5.94 13.80 -21.02
N VAL A 114 -5.94 12.74 -20.23
CA VAL A 114 -7.06 11.80 -20.13
C VAL A 114 -7.80 12.14 -18.84
N ASP A 115 -9.09 12.44 -19.01
CA ASP A 115 -9.99 12.69 -17.90
C ASP A 115 -10.01 11.48 -16.97
N GLY A 116 -9.52 11.70 -15.74
CA GLY A 116 -9.74 10.82 -14.61
C GLY A 116 -8.52 9.98 -14.22
N PRO A 117 -8.10 9.99 -12.94
CA PRO A 117 -7.21 8.98 -12.44
C PRO A 117 -7.98 7.66 -12.42
N GLU A 118 -7.78 6.81 -13.44
CA GLU A 118 -7.85 5.38 -13.15
C GLU A 118 -6.74 5.14 -12.13
N TYR A 119 -7.09 5.14 -10.85
CA TYR A 119 -6.18 4.77 -9.78
C TYR A 119 -5.75 3.33 -10.09
N TRP A 120 -4.52 3.15 -10.58
CA TRP A 120 -4.02 1.82 -10.89
C TRP A 120 -3.92 1.04 -9.57
N LYS A 121 -4.97 0.27 -9.27
CA LYS A 121 -5.06 -0.55 -8.07
C LYS A 121 -3.83 -1.46 -8.03
N LEU A 122 -3.13 -1.41 -6.90
CA LEU A 122 -2.00 -2.28 -6.62
C LEU A 122 -2.45 -3.73 -6.80
N LYS A 123 -1.86 -4.44 -7.75
CA LYS A 123 -2.06 -5.88 -7.88
C LYS A 123 -1.04 -6.59 -6.99
N ILE A 124 -1.49 -6.96 -5.79
CA ILE A 124 -0.71 -7.72 -4.83
C ILE A 124 -1.12 -9.19 -4.97
N MET A 125 -0.14 -10.09 -5.06
CA MET A 125 -0.38 -11.53 -5.12
C MET A 125 0.38 -12.24 -4.02
N ASN A 126 -0.33 -13.06 -3.24
CA ASN A 126 0.32 -14.03 -2.36
C ASN A 126 0.75 -15.26 -3.18
N LYS A 127 1.98 -15.72 -3.02
CA LYS A 127 2.41 -17.04 -3.51
C LYS A 127 2.66 -17.95 -2.33
N SER A 128 1.82 -18.96 -2.16
CA SER A 128 2.06 -20.04 -1.20
C SER A 128 3.27 -20.86 -1.66
N ILE A 129 4.25 -21.05 -0.77
CA ILE A 129 5.36 -22.01 -0.94
C ILE A 129 4.91 -23.37 -0.44
#